data_AF-A0AAQ3B0L2-F1
#
_entry.id   AF-A0AAQ3B0L2-F1
#
_cell.length_a   1.000
_cell.length_b   1.000
_cell.length_c   1.000
_cell.angle_alpha   90.00
_cell.angle_beta   90.00
_cell.angle_gamma   90.00
#
_symmetry.space_group_name_H-M   'P 1'
#
loop_
_entity.id
_entity.type
_entity.pdbx_description
1 polymer ?
#
loop_
_entity_poly.entity_id
_entity_poly.type
_entity_poly.pdbx_seq_one_letter_code
_entity_poly.pdbx_strand_id
1 'polypeptide(L)'
;MKLNQNLYSRIIGVFCFLLLSPWLIWQTPGKQLFQVFFLFCILCLSVLILKNKKKSKSSISILSIYIALVFWTFIPFRDYDGIAPAVIFIFSAIMLFCLNNSDKVAVYKSFYNIYVCANCFFIFAWLLYLFKVPFPKIMLENTSKDIFGAYYYVYYGVVYINTQVHDVPFFSTIIRNHGFFKEPGHLGLYNCLFLLVYNKYLSRNNKVIIFLSTFLTFSAPSLIFSLVIFVSYYMRSIFHIIKAIIISLVLFFVFSDIVSFIVENFILNKLSKGDGSLSGILDARANDLYVLPALDFFHFIFGYGKNVFEVYDVIVSDYRNTIYKFGIVYLMLFIFPVLIVFKKSDDKFTVLMFISLTLVIFFHRAWMLESAQMFMFVFFMFCSLLVRRDEFE
;
A
#
# COMPACT_ATOMS: atom_id res chain seq x y z
N MET A 1 4.07 -4.73 37.86
CA MET A 1 4.78 -3.81 36.94
C MET A 1 3.77 -3.17 35.98
N LYS A 2 3.31 -1.93 36.24
CA LYS A 2 2.42 -1.19 35.33
C LYS A 2 3.27 -0.71 34.14
N LEU A 3 3.29 -1.50 33.08
CA LEU A 3 3.99 -1.17 31.84
C LEU A 3 3.26 -0.03 31.12
N ASN A 4 4.02 0.96 30.64
CA ASN A 4 3.48 2.16 30.01
C ASN A 4 2.88 1.84 28.63
N GLN A 5 1.55 1.73 28.56
CA GLN A 5 0.79 1.41 27.35
C GLN A 5 1.15 2.33 26.17
N ASN A 6 1.42 3.62 26.45
CA ASN A 6 1.79 4.61 25.44
C ASN A 6 3.16 4.34 24.79
N LEU A 7 4.08 3.71 25.52
CA LEU A 7 5.39 3.36 24.96
C LEU A 7 5.26 2.18 24.00
N TYR A 8 4.53 1.14 24.40
CA TYR A 8 4.30 -0.04 23.56
C TYR A 8 3.54 0.28 22.28
N SER A 9 2.49 1.09 22.37
CA SER A 9 1.74 1.51 21.19
C SER A 9 2.58 2.32 20.21
N ARG A 10 3.51 3.15 20.72
CA ARG A 10 4.50 3.87 19.89
C ARG A 10 5.47 2.95 19.20
N ILE A 11 6.04 1.99 19.92
CA ILE A 11 6.95 0.98 19.36
C ILE A 11 6.25 0.20 18.25
N ILE A 12 5.02 -0.28 18.50
CA ILE A 12 4.24 -1.03 17.51
C ILE A 12 3.80 -0.12 16.35
N GLY A 13 3.50 1.15 16.60
CA GLY A 13 3.21 2.13 15.54
C GLY A 13 4.39 2.34 14.59
N VAL A 14 5.60 2.47 15.13
CA VAL A 14 6.85 2.52 14.34
C VAL A 14 7.04 1.21 13.57
N PHE A 15 6.79 0.08 14.23
CA PHE A 15 6.86 -1.23 13.59
C PHE A 15 5.91 -1.35 12.39
N CYS A 16 4.66 -0.94 12.53
CA CYS A 16 3.69 -0.86 11.43
C CYS A 16 4.19 0.05 10.29
N PHE A 17 4.84 1.17 10.60
CA PHE A 17 5.45 2.03 9.58
C PHE A 17 6.60 1.32 8.85
N LEU A 18 7.47 0.59 9.56
CA LEU A 18 8.57 -0.16 8.96
C LEU A 18 8.08 -1.36 8.13
N LEU A 19 6.93 -1.95 8.47
CA LEU A 19 6.29 -2.98 7.64
C LEU A 19 5.91 -2.47 6.24
N LEU A 20 5.72 -1.15 6.06
CA LEU A 20 5.53 -0.55 4.74
C LEU A 20 6.79 -0.57 3.86
N SER A 21 7.91 -1.09 4.37
CA SER A 21 9.19 -1.21 3.70
C SER A 21 9.76 0.11 3.18
N PRO A 22 10.03 1.09 4.08
CA PRO A 22 10.74 2.30 3.70
C PRO A 22 12.17 1.97 3.24
N TRP A 23 12.76 2.80 2.39
CA TRP A 23 14.08 2.55 1.76
C TRP A 23 15.23 2.28 2.73
N LEU A 24 15.14 2.85 3.93
CA LEU A 24 16.10 2.64 5.01
C LEU A 24 16.21 1.16 5.43
N ILE A 25 15.25 0.30 5.07
CA ILE A 25 15.34 -1.15 5.30
C ILE A 25 15.67 -1.96 4.03
N TRP A 26 16.01 -1.32 2.90
CA TRP A 26 16.36 -2.05 1.66
C TRP A 26 17.83 -2.44 1.62
N GLN A 27 18.69 -1.61 2.20
CA GLN A 27 20.14 -1.83 2.27
C GLN A 27 20.49 -2.79 3.40
N THR A 28 21.59 -3.55 3.25
CA THR A 28 21.99 -4.61 4.20
C THR A 28 22.08 -4.16 5.66
N PRO A 29 22.73 -3.03 6.00
CA PRO A 29 22.78 -2.56 7.39
C PRO A 29 21.38 -2.22 7.94
N GLY A 30 20.55 -1.60 7.11
CA GLY A 30 19.17 -1.27 7.43
C GLY A 30 18.29 -2.50 7.64
N LYS A 31 18.46 -3.53 6.80
CA LYS A 31 17.78 -4.83 6.93
C LYS A 31 18.11 -5.50 8.26
N GLN A 32 19.40 -5.52 8.65
CA GLN A 32 19.84 -6.12 9.91
C GLN A 32 19.28 -5.37 11.13
N LEU A 33 19.35 -4.03 11.12
CA LEU A 33 18.75 -3.21 12.18
C LEU A 33 17.23 -3.43 12.27
N PHE A 34 16.56 -3.51 11.13
CA PHE A 34 15.13 -3.82 11.08
C PHE A 34 14.83 -5.19 11.67
N GLN A 35 15.63 -6.23 11.37
CA GLN A 35 15.46 -7.57 11.94
C GLN A 35 15.62 -7.59 13.46
N VAL A 36 16.60 -6.86 14.01
CA VAL A 36 16.79 -6.74 15.47
C VAL A 36 15.61 -6.01 16.10
N PHE A 37 15.22 -4.86 15.54
CA PHE A 37 14.05 -4.10 16.02
C PHE A 37 12.77 -4.93 15.92
N PHE A 38 12.64 -5.72 14.85
CA PHE A 38 11.52 -6.61 14.63
C PHE A 38 11.38 -7.68 15.72
N LEU A 39 12.48 -8.33 16.12
CA LEU A 39 12.49 -9.28 17.22
C LEU A 39 12.02 -8.62 18.53
N PHE A 40 12.50 -7.41 18.80
CA PHE A 40 12.04 -6.62 19.94
C PHE A 40 10.54 -6.30 19.87
N CYS A 41 10.01 -5.97 18.69
CA CYS A 41 8.58 -5.75 18.49
C CYS A 41 7.74 -7.02 18.68
N ILE A 42 8.23 -8.18 18.26
CA ILE A 42 7.57 -9.47 18.54
C ILE A 42 7.49 -9.72 20.05
N LEU A 43 8.59 -9.48 20.78
CA LEU A 43 8.59 -9.60 22.25
C LEU A 43 7.60 -8.63 22.90
N CYS A 44 7.54 -7.39 22.41
CA CYS A 44 6.55 -6.41 22.86
C CYS A 44 5.11 -6.87 22.60
N LEU A 45 4.83 -7.38 21.40
CA LEU A 45 3.52 -7.91 21.01
C LEU A 45 3.13 -9.12 21.85
N SER A 46 4.05 -10.06 22.07
CA SER A 46 3.77 -11.27 22.87
C SER A 46 3.40 -10.92 24.31
N VAL A 47 4.10 -9.97 24.93
CA VAL A 47 3.77 -9.47 26.28
C VAL A 47 2.37 -8.84 26.32
N LEU A 48 1.99 -8.02 25.33
CA LEU A 48 0.64 -7.43 25.28
C LEU A 48 -0.44 -8.51 25.08
N ILE A 49 -0.17 -9.50 24.22
CA ILE A 49 -1.10 -10.59 23.95
C ILE A 49 -1.30 -11.46 25.21
N LEU A 50 -0.25 -11.79 25.95
CA LEU A 50 -0.31 -12.59 27.18
C LEU A 50 -1.09 -11.89 28.30
N LYS A 51 -1.05 -10.55 28.35
CA LYS A 51 -1.88 -9.77 29.29
C LYS A 51 -3.36 -9.83 28.95
N ASN A 52 -3.71 -10.03 27.68
CA ASN A 52 -5.09 -9.98 27.22
C ASN A 52 -5.80 -11.34 27.38
N LYS A 53 -6.52 -11.51 28.50
CA LYS A 53 -7.26 -12.75 28.79
C LYS A 53 -8.59 -12.89 28.03
N LYS A 54 -9.14 -11.82 27.45
CA LYS A 54 -10.45 -11.86 26.75
C LYS A 54 -10.31 -11.34 25.32
N LYS A 55 -10.43 -12.24 24.35
CA LYS A 55 -10.41 -11.91 22.91
C LYS A 55 -11.82 -11.95 22.33
N SER A 56 -12.13 -11.03 21.42
CA SER A 56 -13.43 -11.03 20.73
C SER A 56 -13.52 -12.24 19.79
N LYS A 57 -14.70 -12.87 19.69
CA LYS A 57 -14.94 -13.99 18.76
C LYS A 57 -14.59 -13.62 17.32
N SER A 58 -14.90 -12.39 16.89
CA SER A 58 -14.55 -11.91 15.54
C SER A 58 -13.06 -11.77 15.31
N SER A 59 -12.31 -11.28 16.30
CA SER A 59 -10.85 -11.21 16.17
C SER A 59 -10.25 -12.61 16.06
N ILE A 60 -10.78 -13.61 16.79
CA ILE A 60 -10.34 -15.01 16.67
C ILE A 60 -10.68 -15.57 15.29
N SER A 61 -11.92 -15.40 14.81
CA SER A 61 -12.31 -15.90 13.47
C SER A 61 -11.46 -15.30 12.35
N ILE A 62 -11.25 -13.97 12.37
CA ILE A 62 -10.40 -13.28 11.38
C ILE A 62 -8.96 -13.80 11.47
N LEU A 63 -8.42 -13.93 12.69
CA LEU A 63 -7.09 -14.46 12.93
C LEU A 63 -6.94 -15.88 12.36
N SER A 64 -7.88 -16.78 12.65
CA SER A 64 -7.85 -18.17 12.18
C SER A 64 -7.87 -18.25 10.65
N ILE A 65 -8.71 -17.44 9.99
CA ILE A 65 -8.76 -17.40 8.52
C ILE A 65 -7.45 -16.87 7.94
N TYR A 66 -6.87 -15.83 8.54
CA TYR A 66 -5.57 -15.31 8.06
C TYR A 66 -4.40 -16.24 8.35
N ILE A 67 -4.43 -16.98 9.47
CA ILE A 67 -3.48 -18.06 9.69
C ILE A 67 -3.64 -19.10 8.58
N ALA A 68 -4.86 -19.55 8.27
CA ALA A 68 -5.10 -20.49 7.17
C ALA A 68 -4.61 -19.94 5.83
N LEU A 69 -4.81 -18.65 5.54
CA LEU A 69 -4.30 -17.98 4.34
C LEU A 69 -2.76 -17.97 4.29
N VAL A 70 -2.08 -17.68 5.41
CA VAL A 70 -0.62 -17.71 5.46
C VAL A 70 -0.10 -19.13 5.25
N PHE A 71 -0.73 -20.11 5.89
CA PHE A 71 -0.41 -21.52 5.67
C PHE A 71 -0.61 -21.89 4.19
N TRP A 72 -1.72 -21.46 3.58
CA TRP A 72 -2.00 -21.62 2.14
C TRP A 72 -0.95 -20.96 1.23
N THR A 73 -0.29 -19.90 1.69
CA THR A 73 0.61 -19.09 0.84
C THR A 73 2.08 -19.53 0.96
N PHE A 74 2.49 -20.04 2.12
CA PHE A 74 3.92 -20.24 2.45
C PHE A 74 4.31 -21.67 2.85
N ILE A 75 3.35 -22.57 3.05
CA ILE A 75 3.68 -23.97 3.32
C ILE A 75 3.90 -24.69 2.00
N PRO A 76 4.97 -25.50 1.89
CA PRO A 76 5.28 -26.21 0.67
C PRO A 76 4.34 -27.41 0.47
N PHE A 77 3.18 -27.17 -0.15
CA PHE A 77 2.25 -28.24 -0.56
C PHE A 77 1.97 -28.26 -2.06
N ARG A 78 2.38 -27.24 -2.83
CA ARG A 78 2.36 -27.22 -4.31
C ARG A 78 3.76 -27.29 -4.90
N ASP A 79 3.82 -27.57 -6.20
CA ASP A 79 5.05 -27.84 -6.96
C ASP A 79 6.11 -26.75 -6.82
N TYR A 80 5.71 -25.47 -6.85
CA TYR A 80 6.61 -24.33 -6.81
C TYR A 80 6.50 -23.52 -5.51
N ASP A 81 6.01 -24.13 -4.43
CA ASP A 81 6.01 -23.45 -3.14
C ASP A 81 7.40 -23.42 -2.51
N GLY A 82 7.65 -22.37 -1.74
CA GLY A 82 8.87 -22.22 -0.95
C GLY A 82 8.63 -21.37 0.28
N ILE A 83 9.40 -21.66 1.33
CA ILE A 83 9.36 -20.88 2.56
C ILE A 83 10.11 -19.58 2.32
N ALA A 84 9.40 -18.46 2.44
CA ALA A 84 10.01 -17.15 2.36
C ALA A 84 10.13 -16.53 3.76
N PRO A 85 11.26 -15.89 4.12
CA PRO A 85 11.42 -15.18 5.39
C PRO A 85 10.32 -14.12 5.62
N ALA A 86 9.71 -13.61 4.55
CA ALA A 86 8.60 -12.67 4.59
C ALA A 86 7.38 -13.17 5.41
N VAL A 87 7.23 -14.49 5.59
CA VAL A 87 6.15 -15.10 6.36
C VAL A 87 6.08 -14.57 7.79
N ILE A 88 7.24 -14.29 8.41
CA ILE A 88 7.33 -13.86 9.81
C ILE A 88 6.76 -12.43 9.95
N PHE A 89 7.00 -11.56 8.95
CA PHE A 89 6.41 -10.22 8.92
C PHE A 89 4.88 -10.28 8.77
N ILE A 90 4.37 -11.20 7.96
CA ILE A 90 2.91 -11.36 7.78
C ILE A 90 2.27 -11.89 9.07
N PHE A 91 2.87 -12.89 9.71
CA PHE A 91 2.41 -13.37 11.01
C PHE A 91 2.37 -12.26 12.05
N SER A 92 3.40 -11.43 12.13
CA SER A 92 3.42 -10.31 13.09
C SER A 92 2.31 -9.28 12.84
N ALA A 93 1.98 -8.99 11.57
CA ALA A 93 0.86 -8.10 11.22
C ALA A 93 -0.48 -8.72 11.62
N ILE A 94 -0.67 -10.03 11.38
CA ILE A 94 -1.89 -10.76 11.76
C ILE A 94 -2.03 -10.86 13.29
N MET A 95 -0.92 -10.93 14.03
CA MET A 95 -0.96 -10.96 15.50
C MET A 95 -1.51 -9.66 16.12
N LEU A 96 -1.55 -8.54 15.39
CA LEU A 96 -2.20 -7.31 15.85
C LEU A 96 -3.69 -7.52 16.17
N PHE A 97 -4.37 -8.46 15.51
CA PHE A 97 -5.76 -8.80 15.82
C PHE A 97 -5.95 -9.37 17.24
N CYS A 98 -4.90 -9.90 17.86
CA CYS A 98 -4.93 -10.44 19.22
C CYS A 98 -4.92 -9.37 20.33
N LEU A 99 -4.62 -8.11 19.99
CA LEU A 99 -4.61 -7.00 20.93
C LEU A 99 -6.03 -6.72 21.48
N ASN A 100 -6.12 -6.18 22.69
CA ASN A 100 -7.39 -5.66 23.23
C ASN A 100 -7.78 -4.38 22.47
N ASN A 101 -9.03 -3.90 22.62
CA ASN A 101 -9.51 -2.76 21.85
C ASN A 101 -8.72 -1.46 22.15
N SER A 102 -8.38 -1.19 23.40
CA SER A 102 -7.63 0.02 23.78
C SER A 102 -6.21 0.04 23.19
N ASP A 103 -5.51 -1.10 23.19
CA ASP A 103 -4.20 -1.26 22.55
C ASP A 103 -4.30 -1.13 21.03
N LYS A 104 -5.35 -1.70 20.42
CA LYS A 104 -5.62 -1.54 18.98
C LYS A 104 -5.76 -0.06 18.61
N VAL A 105 -6.55 0.68 19.37
CA VAL A 105 -6.74 2.13 19.17
C VAL A 105 -5.44 2.89 19.38
N ALA A 106 -4.68 2.57 20.42
CA ALA A 106 -3.42 3.23 20.71
C ALA A 106 -2.39 3.01 19.59
N VAL A 107 -2.27 1.78 19.08
CA VAL A 107 -1.39 1.45 17.94
C VAL A 107 -1.85 2.19 16.67
N TYR A 108 -3.15 2.17 16.41
CA TYR A 108 -3.78 2.88 15.29
C TYR A 108 -3.48 4.38 15.32
N LYS A 109 -3.71 5.05 16.46
CA LYS A 109 -3.40 6.48 16.67
C LYS A 109 -1.89 6.77 16.55
N SER A 110 -1.05 5.88 17.06
CA SER A 110 0.40 6.09 16.97
C SER A 110 0.91 5.98 15.54
N PHE A 111 0.51 4.94 14.80
CA PHE A 111 0.86 4.78 13.39
C PHE A 111 0.38 5.99 12.58
N TYR A 112 -0.84 6.45 12.84
CA TYR A 112 -1.41 7.64 12.20
C TYR A 112 -0.52 8.87 12.32
N ASN A 113 -0.08 9.21 13.54
CA ASN A 113 0.76 10.38 13.76
C ASN A 113 2.09 10.27 13.02
N ILE A 114 2.72 9.09 13.05
CA ILE A 114 3.97 8.83 12.33
C ILE A 114 3.77 9.01 10.82
N TYR A 115 2.68 8.46 10.28
CA TYR A 115 2.41 8.49 8.84
C TYR A 115 2.08 9.89 8.32
N VAL A 116 1.34 10.69 9.08
CA VAL A 116 1.07 12.10 8.74
C VAL A 116 2.37 12.91 8.76
N CYS A 117 3.19 12.76 9.81
CA CYS A 117 4.50 13.44 9.87
C CYS A 117 5.39 13.06 8.68
N ALA A 118 5.42 11.79 8.29
CA ALA A 118 6.15 11.34 7.11
C ALA A 118 5.65 12.03 5.83
N ASN A 119 4.33 12.15 5.64
CA ASN A 119 3.77 12.84 4.46
C ASN A 119 4.06 14.35 4.44
N CYS A 120 4.03 15.03 5.60
CA CYS A 120 4.50 16.41 5.70
C CYS A 120 5.94 16.53 5.22
N PHE A 121 6.81 15.62 5.69
CA PHE A 121 8.20 15.57 5.29
C PHE A 121 8.37 15.30 3.79
N PHE A 122 7.56 14.42 3.19
CA PHE A 122 7.62 14.14 1.75
C PHE A 122 7.29 15.38 0.91
N ILE A 123 6.24 16.11 1.28
CA ILE A 123 5.87 17.36 0.60
C ILE A 123 7.01 18.39 0.74
N PHE A 124 7.56 18.53 1.95
CA PHE A 124 8.67 19.44 2.20
C PHE A 124 9.90 19.11 1.35
N ALA A 125 10.35 17.85 1.34
CA ALA A 125 11.47 17.40 0.54
C ALA A 125 11.21 17.56 -0.97
N TRP A 126 9.98 17.32 -1.42
CA TRP A 126 9.58 17.57 -2.81
C TRP A 126 9.70 19.05 -3.19
N LEU A 127 9.27 19.97 -2.32
CA LEU A 127 9.43 21.42 -2.52
C LEU A 127 10.91 21.81 -2.55
N LEU A 128 11.75 21.27 -1.67
CA LEU A 128 13.20 21.51 -1.72
C LEU A 128 13.80 21.07 -3.06
N TYR A 129 13.33 19.94 -3.61
CA TYR A 129 13.78 19.47 -4.93
C TYR A 129 13.37 20.44 -6.03
N LEU A 130 12.11 20.89 -6.00
CA LEU A 130 11.57 21.85 -6.98
C LEU A 130 12.39 23.14 -7.03
N PHE A 131 12.81 23.66 -5.88
CA PHE A 131 13.66 24.84 -5.75
C PHE A 131 15.16 24.57 -5.94
N LYS A 132 15.55 23.36 -6.38
CA LYS A 132 16.93 22.96 -6.66
C LYS A 132 17.89 23.18 -5.48
N VAL A 133 17.40 22.99 -4.25
CA VAL A 133 18.25 23.10 -3.06
C VAL A 133 19.33 22.01 -3.13
N PRO A 134 20.62 22.35 -2.96
CA PRO A 134 21.68 21.36 -3.13
C PRO A 134 21.65 20.33 -1.98
N PHE A 135 21.67 19.05 -2.34
CA PHE A 135 21.81 17.95 -1.39
C PHE A 135 22.53 16.77 -2.05
N PRO A 136 23.38 16.02 -1.32
CA PRO A 136 24.04 14.85 -1.86
C PRO A 136 23.00 13.82 -2.32
N LYS A 137 23.08 13.44 -3.60
CA LYS A 137 22.29 12.35 -4.17
C LYS A 137 22.94 11.03 -3.79
N ILE A 138 22.28 10.24 -2.95
CA ILE A 138 22.76 8.91 -2.57
C ILE A 138 22.11 7.90 -3.51
N MET A 139 22.91 7.17 -4.27
CA MET A 139 22.44 6.07 -5.10
C MET A 139 22.18 4.84 -4.21
N LEU A 140 21.03 4.20 -4.38
CA LEU A 140 20.71 2.93 -3.71
C LEU A 140 21.01 1.78 -4.67
N GLU A 141 21.85 0.84 -4.25
CA GLU A 141 22.05 -0.41 -4.98
C GLU A 141 20.71 -1.14 -5.12
N ASN A 142 20.29 -1.45 -6.35
CA ASN A 142 19.09 -2.23 -6.60
C ASN A 142 19.25 -3.21 -7.75
N THR A 143 19.55 -4.45 -7.39
CA THR A 143 19.87 -5.54 -8.31
C THR A 143 18.80 -5.86 -9.36
N SER A 144 17.53 -5.44 -9.20
CA SER A 144 16.46 -5.79 -10.14
C SER A 144 16.07 -4.73 -11.17
N LYS A 145 16.43 -3.44 -10.98
CA LYS A 145 16.13 -2.37 -11.96
C LYS A 145 17.35 -1.81 -12.68
N ASP A 146 18.55 -2.13 -12.20
CA ASP A 146 19.81 -1.75 -12.82
C ASP A 146 19.92 -2.29 -14.27
N ILE A 147 19.28 -3.44 -14.56
CA ILE A 147 19.22 -4.07 -15.88
C ILE A 147 18.55 -3.16 -16.94
N PHE A 148 17.68 -2.21 -16.53
CA PHE A 148 16.96 -1.32 -17.43
C PHE A 148 17.46 0.14 -17.38
N GLY A 149 18.65 0.41 -16.80
CA GLY A 149 19.20 1.77 -16.67
C GLY A 149 18.42 2.67 -15.70
N ALA A 150 17.55 2.09 -14.86
CA ALA A 150 16.70 2.79 -13.91
C ALA A 150 17.26 2.65 -12.48
N TYR A 151 17.84 3.74 -11.98
CA TYR A 151 18.53 3.78 -10.69
C TYR A 151 17.72 4.54 -9.63
N TYR A 152 17.77 4.04 -8.40
CA TYR A 152 17.16 4.69 -7.25
C TYR A 152 18.10 5.68 -6.60
N TYR A 153 17.58 6.87 -6.31
CA TYR A 153 18.29 7.93 -5.60
C TYR A 153 17.51 8.35 -4.36
N VAL A 154 18.24 8.78 -3.34
CA VAL A 154 17.70 9.42 -2.14
C VAL A 154 18.06 10.90 -2.15
N TYR A 155 17.06 11.74 -1.94
CA TYR A 155 17.17 13.19 -1.81
C TYR A 155 16.42 13.65 -0.56
N TYR A 156 17.13 14.19 0.43
CA TYR A 156 16.61 14.48 1.78
C TYR A 156 15.78 13.31 2.35
N GLY A 157 16.26 12.08 2.17
CA GLY A 157 15.54 10.88 2.61
C GLY A 157 14.36 10.45 1.74
N VAL A 158 13.89 11.24 0.77
CA VAL A 158 12.85 10.81 -0.19
C VAL A 158 13.48 10.10 -1.38
N VAL A 159 12.86 9.01 -1.80
CA VAL A 159 13.31 8.22 -2.94
C VAL A 159 12.75 8.78 -4.24
N TYR A 160 13.54 8.75 -5.30
CA TYR A 160 13.08 8.90 -6.67
C TYR A 160 13.89 8.00 -7.61
N ILE A 161 13.38 7.79 -8.83
CA ILE A 161 14.09 7.06 -9.89
C ILE A 161 14.54 8.08 -10.94
N ASN A 162 15.76 7.94 -11.48
CA ASN A 162 16.29 8.84 -12.52
C ASN A 162 15.35 8.99 -13.74
N THR A 163 14.71 7.91 -14.17
CA THR A 163 13.75 7.91 -15.29
C THR A 163 12.39 8.55 -14.96
N GLN A 164 12.20 9.01 -13.72
CA GLN A 164 10.99 9.67 -13.23
C GLN A 164 11.25 11.11 -12.79
N VAL A 165 12.35 11.68 -13.30
CA VAL A 165 12.69 13.09 -13.25
C VAL A 165 12.19 13.71 -14.56
N HIS A 166 11.42 14.78 -14.46
CA HIS A 166 10.74 15.40 -15.59
C HIS A 166 11.02 16.90 -15.60
N ASP A 167 11.53 17.40 -16.72
CA ASP A 167 11.67 18.84 -16.93
C ASP A 167 10.34 19.41 -17.40
N VAL A 168 9.74 20.26 -16.57
CA VAL A 168 8.49 20.95 -16.92
C VAL A 168 8.84 22.28 -17.59
N PRO A 169 8.35 22.53 -18.82
CA PRO A 169 8.56 23.80 -19.49
C PRO A 169 8.18 24.99 -18.60
N PHE A 170 9.02 26.04 -18.58
CA PHE A 170 8.81 27.30 -17.84
C PHE A 170 8.73 27.20 -16.31
N PHE A 171 8.88 26.02 -15.70
CA PHE A 171 8.74 25.84 -14.25
C PHE A 171 10.05 25.42 -13.60
N SER A 172 10.32 24.12 -13.52
CA SER A 172 11.54 23.53 -13.00
C SER A 172 11.51 22.03 -13.27
N THR A 173 12.57 21.34 -12.88
CA THR A 173 12.62 19.88 -12.87
C THR A 173 11.78 19.36 -11.71
N ILE A 174 10.81 18.50 -11.98
CA ILE A 174 9.99 17.83 -10.97
C ILE A 174 10.37 16.35 -10.89
N ILE A 175 10.21 15.79 -9.69
CA ILE A 175 10.25 14.34 -9.49
C ILE A 175 8.86 13.84 -9.13
N ARG A 176 8.56 12.61 -9.50
CA ARG A 176 7.43 11.90 -8.89
C ARG A 176 7.75 11.63 -7.43
N ASN A 177 6.83 11.95 -6.53
CA ASN A 177 7.05 11.71 -5.11
C ASN A 177 6.85 10.21 -4.79
N HIS A 178 7.91 9.52 -4.37
CA HIS A 178 7.80 8.14 -3.87
C HIS A 178 7.74 8.09 -2.34
N GLY A 179 7.94 9.23 -1.66
CA GLY A 179 8.17 9.26 -0.21
C GLY A 179 9.36 8.36 0.13
N PHE A 180 9.15 7.40 1.05
CA PHE A 180 10.17 6.42 1.38
C PHE A 180 10.02 5.08 0.64
N PHE A 181 9.13 4.98 -0.35
CA PHE A 181 8.74 3.70 -0.95
C PHE A 181 9.41 3.44 -2.31
N LYS A 182 9.34 2.18 -2.75
CA LYS A 182 9.93 1.75 -4.03
C LYS A 182 9.27 2.42 -5.23
N GLU A 183 7.97 2.68 -5.17
CA GLU A 183 7.24 3.22 -6.30
C GLU A 183 6.25 4.29 -5.88
N PRO A 184 6.01 5.31 -6.72
CA PRO A 184 5.07 6.37 -6.40
C PRO A 184 3.64 5.83 -6.29
N GLY A 185 3.34 4.75 -7.00
CA GLY A 185 2.07 4.03 -6.87
C GLY A 185 1.86 3.38 -5.49
N HIS A 186 2.93 3.01 -4.77
CA HIS A 186 2.79 2.48 -3.41
C HIS A 186 2.34 3.58 -2.46
N LEU A 187 3.04 4.72 -2.47
CA LEU A 187 2.68 5.89 -1.66
C LEU A 187 1.23 6.31 -1.93
N GLY A 188 0.87 6.40 -3.21
CA GLY A 188 -0.48 6.81 -3.62
C GLY A 188 -1.56 5.86 -3.10
N LEU A 189 -1.39 4.55 -3.24
CA LEU A 189 -2.35 3.56 -2.73
C LEU A 189 -2.41 3.54 -1.20
N TYR A 190 -1.26 3.64 -0.53
CA TYR A 190 -1.22 3.73 0.94
C TYR A 190 -1.94 4.98 1.44
N ASN A 191 -1.77 6.12 0.76
CA ASN A 191 -2.50 7.34 1.09
C ASN A 191 -4.01 7.20 0.86
N CYS A 192 -4.45 6.54 -0.22
CA CYS A 192 -5.87 6.25 -0.43
C CYS A 192 -6.44 5.33 0.65
N LEU A 193 -5.75 4.24 0.98
CA LEU A 193 -6.14 3.33 2.08
C LEU A 193 -6.19 4.09 3.41
N PHE A 194 -5.22 4.95 3.66
CA PHE A 194 -5.16 5.76 4.87
C PHE A 194 -6.29 6.79 4.95
N LEU A 195 -6.58 7.51 3.85
CA LEU A 195 -7.70 8.43 3.76
C LEU A 195 -9.03 7.73 4.02
N LEU A 196 -9.23 6.51 3.50
CA LEU A 196 -10.43 5.71 3.77
C LEU A 196 -10.53 5.30 5.23
N VAL A 197 -9.49 4.68 5.75
CA VAL A 197 -9.51 4.06 7.08
C VAL A 197 -9.57 5.13 8.18
N TYR A 198 -8.83 6.23 8.02
CA TYR A 198 -8.69 7.30 9.01
C TYR A 198 -9.60 8.51 8.74
N ASN A 199 -10.49 8.47 7.74
CA ASN A 199 -11.28 9.65 7.33
C ASN A 199 -11.99 10.34 8.51
N LYS A 200 -12.53 9.55 9.44
CA LYS A 200 -13.31 10.07 10.58
C LYS A 200 -12.43 10.75 11.64
N TYR A 201 -11.15 10.41 11.71
CA TYR A 201 -10.21 10.85 12.74
C TYR A 201 -9.19 11.88 12.24
N LEU A 202 -9.06 12.00 10.92
CA LEU A 202 -8.19 13.00 10.32
C LEU A 202 -8.73 14.41 10.55
N SER A 203 -7.90 15.28 11.14
CA SER A 203 -8.16 16.72 11.11
C SER A 203 -8.19 17.19 9.65
N ARG A 204 -8.94 18.27 9.36
CA ARG A 204 -9.02 18.82 8.00
C ARG A 204 -7.63 19.06 7.39
N ASN A 205 -6.70 19.59 8.18
CA ASN A 205 -5.32 19.85 7.74
C ASN A 205 -4.58 18.56 7.38
N ASN A 206 -4.71 17.52 8.20
CA ASN A 206 -4.05 16.24 7.94
C ASN A 206 -4.61 15.57 6.68
N LYS A 207 -5.91 15.70 6.39
CA LYS A 207 -6.48 15.21 5.13
C LYS A 207 -5.88 15.93 3.93
N VAL A 208 -5.73 17.25 4.00
CA VAL A 208 -5.13 18.05 2.94
C VAL A 208 -3.69 17.64 2.71
N ILE A 209 -2.91 17.41 3.77
CA ILE A 209 -1.53 16.91 3.69
C ILE A 209 -1.49 15.57 2.95
N ILE A 210 -2.29 14.59 3.35
CA ILE A 210 -2.29 13.27 2.69
C ILE A 210 -2.77 13.37 1.24
N PHE A 211 -3.81 14.18 0.97
CA PHE A 211 -4.32 14.39 -0.38
C PHE A 211 -3.27 15.04 -1.30
N LEU A 212 -2.62 16.10 -0.83
CA LEU A 212 -1.54 16.77 -1.56
C LEU A 212 -0.38 15.82 -1.83
N SER A 213 0.07 15.07 -0.83
CA SER A 213 1.11 14.05 -1.00
C SER A 213 0.71 13.00 -2.04
N THR A 214 -0.56 12.57 -2.06
CA THR A 214 -1.10 11.66 -3.07
C THR A 214 -1.03 12.26 -4.48
N PHE A 215 -1.38 13.53 -4.63
CA PHE A 215 -1.33 14.22 -5.91
C PHE A 215 0.09 14.27 -6.49
N LEU A 216 1.08 14.58 -5.64
CA LEU A 216 2.50 14.66 -6.01
C LEU A 216 3.12 13.31 -6.43
N THR A 217 2.43 12.18 -6.23
CA THR A 217 2.88 10.87 -6.76
C THR A 217 2.73 10.77 -8.29
N PHE A 218 1.84 11.56 -8.88
CA PHE A 218 1.44 11.46 -10.29
C PHE A 218 1.09 10.01 -10.70
N SER A 219 0.52 9.23 -9.79
CA SER A 219 0.12 7.85 -10.04
C SER A 219 -1.37 7.80 -10.41
N ALA A 220 -1.68 7.36 -11.63
CA ALA A 220 -3.05 7.36 -12.15
C ALA A 220 -4.06 6.61 -11.24
N PRO A 221 -3.78 5.39 -10.74
CA PRO A 221 -4.72 4.69 -9.85
C PRO A 221 -5.01 5.46 -8.56
N SER A 222 -3.99 6.07 -7.97
CA SER A 222 -4.17 6.83 -6.72
C SER A 222 -4.84 8.18 -6.94
N LEU A 223 -4.58 8.84 -8.07
CA LEU A 223 -5.27 10.09 -8.42
C LEU A 223 -6.77 9.86 -8.62
N ILE A 224 -7.15 8.89 -9.45
CA ILE A 224 -8.55 8.51 -9.68
C ILE A 224 -9.21 8.16 -8.34
N PHE A 225 -8.56 7.32 -7.54
CA PHE A 225 -9.16 6.87 -6.29
C PHE A 225 -9.25 7.97 -5.23
N SER A 226 -8.24 8.83 -5.13
CA SER A 226 -8.29 10.01 -4.26
C SER A 226 -9.44 10.96 -4.66
N LEU A 227 -9.72 11.10 -5.96
CA LEU A 227 -10.84 11.88 -6.47
C LEU A 227 -12.18 11.23 -6.12
N VAL A 228 -12.32 9.91 -6.29
CA VAL A 228 -13.53 9.18 -5.85
C VAL A 228 -13.75 9.37 -4.35
N ILE A 229 -12.73 9.18 -3.50
CA ILE A 229 -12.82 9.45 -2.06
C ILE A 229 -13.25 10.89 -1.79
N PHE A 230 -12.62 11.86 -2.48
CA PHE A 230 -12.92 13.27 -2.31
C PHE A 230 -14.39 13.58 -2.66
N VAL A 231 -14.86 13.11 -3.81
CA VAL A 231 -16.24 13.27 -4.25
C VAL A 231 -17.20 12.61 -3.28
N SER A 232 -16.97 11.34 -2.92
CA SER A 232 -17.86 10.58 -2.07
C SER A 232 -18.01 11.14 -0.65
N TYR A 233 -16.95 11.69 -0.06
CA TYR A 233 -17.01 12.19 1.32
C TYR A 233 -17.27 13.70 1.43
N TYR A 234 -16.85 14.51 0.46
CA TYR A 234 -16.89 15.97 0.57
C TYR A 234 -17.89 16.61 -0.38
N MET A 235 -18.22 15.97 -1.49
CA MET A 235 -19.10 16.54 -2.51
C MET A 235 -20.50 15.99 -2.35
N ARG A 236 -21.17 16.42 -1.27
CA ARG A 236 -22.55 16.01 -0.95
C ARG A 236 -23.61 16.63 -1.88
N SER A 237 -23.24 17.62 -2.67
CA SER A 237 -24.16 18.36 -3.54
C SER A 237 -23.59 18.49 -4.95
N ILE A 238 -24.46 18.31 -5.95
CA ILE A 238 -24.13 18.40 -7.37
C ILE A 238 -23.51 19.75 -7.75
N PHE A 239 -23.85 20.83 -7.04
CA PHE A 239 -23.25 22.16 -7.24
C PHE A 239 -21.76 22.19 -6.92
N HIS A 240 -21.32 21.44 -5.91
CA HIS A 240 -19.90 21.35 -5.62
C HIS A 240 -19.19 20.60 -6.75
N ILE A 241 -19.79 19.52 -7.27
CA ILE A 241 -19.23 18.73 -8.37
C ILE A 241 -19.05 19.62 -9.61
N ILE A 242 -20.07 20.38 -9.96
CA ILE A 242 -20.02 21.35 -11.07
C ILE A 242 -18.91 22.39 -10.83
N LYS A 243 -18.82 22.96 -9.62
CA LYS A 243 -17.74 23.92 -9.26
C LYS A 243 -16.34 23.30 -9.40
N ALA A 244 -16.16 22.06 -8.97
CA ALA A 244 -14.88 21.36 -9.11
C ALA A 244 -14.53 21.06 -10.57
N ILE A 245 -15.51 20.69 -11.40
CA ILE A 245 -15.32 20.49 -12.84
C ILE A 245 -14.93 21.82 -13.51
N ILE A 246 -15.62 22.91 -13.19
CA ILE A 246 -15.31 24.25 -13.72
C ILE A 246 -13.89 24.67 -13.31
N ILE A 247 -13.53 24.54 -12.03
CA ILE A 247 -12.16 24.84 -11.56
C ILE A 247 -11.13 23.96 -12.28
N SER A 248 -11.41 22.68 -12.47
CA SER A 248 -10.50 21.76 -13.17
C SER A 248 -10.34 22.14 -14.64
N LEU A 249 -11.41 22.55 -15.32
CA LEU A 249 -11.37 23.07 -16.70
C LEU A 249 -10.57 24.37 -16.78
N VAL A 250 -10.80 25.31 -15.87
CA VAL A 250 -10.02 26.57 -15.81
C VAL A 250 -8.54 26.27 -15.58
N LEU A 251 -8.20 25.39 -14.64
CA LEU A 251 -6.82 24.96 -14.41
C LEU A 251 -6.24 24.23 -15.62
N PHE A 252 -7.04 23.42 -16.33
CA PHE A 252 -6.63 22.77 -17.58
C PHE A 252 -6.25 23.79 -18.65
N PHE A 253 -7.03 24.86 -18.82
CA PHE A 253 -6.71 25.91 -19.80
C PHE A 253 -5.56 26.82 -19.37
N VAL A 254 -5.49 27.18 -18.08
CA VAL A 254 -4.41 28.04 -17.56
C VAL A 254 -3.06 27.34 -17.55
N PHE A 255 -3.05 26.03 -17.32
CA PHE A 255 -1.83 25.21 -17.28
C PHE A 255 -1.79 24.20 -18.43
N SER A 256 -2.32 24.55 -19.60
CA SER A 256 -2.50 23.64 -20.74
C SER A 256 -1.24 22.88 -21.12
N ASP A 257 -0.10 23.56 -21.11
CA ASP A 257 1.18 22.97 -21.52
C ASP A 257 1.68 21.96 -20.48
N ILE A 258 1.53 22.29 -19.19
CA ILE A 258 1.87 21.40 -18.07
C ILE A 258 0.93 20.18 -18.07
N VAL A 259 -0.37 20.41 -18.28
CA VAL A 259 -1.35 19.32 -18.30
C VAL A 259 -1.15 18.43 -19.53
N SER A 260 -0.87 19.00 -20.70
CA SER A 260 -0.57 18.22 -21.91
C SER A 260 0.69 17.37 -21.70
N PHE A 261 1.75 17.95 -21.14
CA PHE A 261 2.95 17.20 -20.75
C PHE A 261 2.64 16.04 -19.79
N ILE A 262 1.79 16.26 -18.79
CA ILE A 262 1.39 15.22 -17.83
C ILE A 262 0.57 14.11 -18.52
N VAL A 263 -0.41 14.48 -19.34
CA VAL A 263 -1.29 13.53 -20.04
C VAL A 263 -0.47 12.69 -21.02
N GLU A 264 0.40 13.31 -21.79
CA GLU A 264 1.24 12.62 -22.76
C GLU A 264 2.21 11.64 -22.08
N ASN A 265 2.99 12.11 -21.10
CA ASN A 265 4.05 11.30 -20.50
C ASN A 265 3.56 10.27 -19.49
N PHE A 266 2.44 10.53 -18.79
CA PHE A 266 1.97 9.63 -17.73
C PHE A 266 0.76 8.78 -18.12
N ILE A 267 -0.01 9.17 -19.15
CA ILE A 267 -1.22 8.47 -19.60
C ILE A 267 -1.04 7.91 -21.02
N LEU A 268 -0.87 8.76 -22.03
CA LEU A 268 -0.89 8.35 -23.45
C LEU A 268 0.29 7.44 -23.80
N ASN A 269 1.51 7.78 -23.36
CA ASN A 269 2.71 6.96 -23.57
C ASN A 269 2.65 5.57 -22.90
N LYS A 270 1.70 5.33 -22.01
CA LYS A 270 1.46 3.99 -21.43
C LYS A 270 0.38 3.22 -22.17
N LEU A 271 -0.56 3.90 -22.81
CA LEU A 271 -1.61 3.29 -23.61
C LEU A 271 -1.10 2.87 -24.98
N SER A 272 -0.11 3.58 -25.53
CA SER A 272 0.53 3.28 -26.81
C SER A 272 1.51 2.10 -26.80
N LYS A 273 1.80 1.52 -25.63
CA LYS A 273 2.76 0.40 -25.49
C LYS A 273 2.19 -0.99 -25.82
N GLY A 274 0.94 -1.07 -26.28
CA GLY A 274 0.32 -2.29 -26.76
C GLY A 274 -0.45 -2.06 -28.07
N ASP A 275 -1.14 -3.09 -28.57
CA ASP A 275 -1.99 -3.04 -29.77
C ASP A 275 -3.29 -2.23 -29.58
N GLY A 276 -3.43 -1.50 -28.46
CA GLY A 276 -4.63 -0.76 -28.09
C GLY A 276 -5.75 -1.62 -27.48
N SER A 277 -5.61 -2.94 -27.47
CA SER A 277 -6.53 -3.85 -26.76
C SER A 277 -6.22 -3.92 -25.27
N LEU A 278 -7.22 -4.28 -24.45
CA LEU A 278 -7.01 -4.46 -23.01
C LEU A 278 -5.97 -5.57 -22.73
N SER A 279 -5.98 -6.64 -23.52
CA SER A 279 -4.97 -7.70 -23.49
C SER A 279 -3.58 -7.16 -23.81
N GLY A 280 -3.41 -6.42 -24.91
CA GLY A 280 -2.11 -5.86 -25.27
C GLY A 280 -1.55 -4.87 -24.26
N ILE A 281 -2.41 -4.09 -23.57
CA ILE A 281 -1.99 -3.20 -22.47
C ILE A 281 -1.53 -3.99 -21.24
N LEU A 282 -2.17 -5.13 -20.95
CA LEU A 282 -1.80 -6.02 -19.85
C LEU A 282 -0.54 -6.84 -20.17
N ASP A 283 -0.41 -7.31 -21.39
CA ASP A 283 0.72 -8.11 -21.86
C ASP A 283 1.98 -7.24 -22.00
N ALA A 284 1.85 -5.96 -22.36
CA ALA A 284 2.95 -4.99 -22.31
C ALA A 284 3.52 -4.76 -20.88
N ARG A 285 2.87 -5.29 -19.84
CA ARG A 285 3.31 -5.23 -18.44
C ARG A 285 3.81 -6.58 -17.91
N ALA A 286 3.77 -7.62 -18.74
CA ALA A 286 4.29 -8.93 -18.43
C ALA A 286 5.44 -9.25 -19.39
N ASN A 287 6.46 -9.96 -18.90
CA ASN A 287 7.49 -10.51 -19.79
C ASN A 287 7.14 -11.95 -20.13
N ASP A 288 6.99 -12.24 -21.42
CA ASP A 288 6.90 -13.56 -22.04
C ASP A 288 6.08 -14.62 -21.27
N LEU A 289 4.76 -14.42 -21.22
CA LEU A 289 3.82 -15.33 -20.56
C LEU A 289 3.75 -16.73 -21.19
N TYR A 290 4.27 -16.91 -22.41
CA TYR A 290 4.19 -18.16 -23.16
C TYR A 290 5.09 -19.26 -22.57
N VAL A 291 6.04 -18.90 -21.71
CA VAL A 291 6.94 -19.85 -21.04
C VAL A 291 6.26 -20.51 -19.83
N LEU A 292 5.14 -19.96 -19.35
CA LEU A 292 4.40 -20.51 -18.22
C LEU A 292 3.60 -21.77 -18.59
N PRO A 293 3.47 -22.74 -17.68
CA PRO A 293 2.59 -23.89 -17.88
C PRO A 293 1.14 -23.43 -18.05
N ALA A 294 0.41 -24.11 -18.95
CA ALA A 294 -1.00 -23.82 -19.20
C ALA A 294 -1.84 -24.10 -17.94
N LEU A 295 -2.63 -23.11 -17.52
CA LEU A 295 -3.43 -23.16 -16.31
C LEU A 295 -4.62 -24.13 -16.46
N ASP A 296 -4.46 -25.37 -15.98
CA ASP A 296 -5.56 -26.33 -15.90
C ASP A 296 -6.54 -25.99 -14.74
N PHE A 297 -7.64 -26.74 -14.64
CA PHE A 297 -8.66 -26.50 -13.62
C PHE A 297 -8.15 -26.68 -12.18
N PHE A 298 -7.24 -27.62 -11.95
CA PHE A 298 -6.68 -27.87 -10.62
C PHE A 298 -5.82 -26.68 -10.17
N HIS A 299 -4.92 -26.22 -11.04
CA HIS A 299 -4.04 -25.09 -10.79
C HIS A 299 -4.79 -23.75 -10.81
N PHE A 300 -5.91 -23.64 -11.53
CA PHE A 300 -6.81 -22.50 -11.40
C PHE A 300 -7.41 -22.38 -9.99
N ILE A 301 -7.79 -23.51 -9.39
CA ILE A 301 -8.36 -23.54 -8.04
C ILE A 301 -7.28 -23.35 -6.97
N PHE A 302 -6.16 -24.08 -7.09
CA PHE A 302 -5.18 -24.22 -6.01
C PHE A 302 -3.87 -23.45 -6.23
N GLY A 303 -3.57 -23.04 -7.46
CA GLY A 303 -2.31 -22.41 -7.86
C GLY A 303 -1.19 -23.42 -8.08
N TYR A 304 -0.12 -22.95 -8.72
CA TYR A 304 1.14 -23.67 -8.94
C TYR A 304 2.11 -23.56 -7.77
N GLY A 305 1.96 -22.51 -6.95
CA GLY A 305 2.86 -22.22 -5.83
C GLY A 305 3.55 -20.88 -5.98
N LYS A 306 4.05 -20.37 -4.84
CA LYS A 306 4.54 -19.00 -4.70
C LYS A 306 5.64 -18.62 -5.71
N ASN A 307 6.59 -19.53 -5.95
CA ASN A 307 7.81 -19.23 -6.67
C ASN A 307 7.73 -19.56 -8.16
N VAL A 308 6.54 -19.92 -8.69
CA VAL A 308 6.36 -20.29 -10.11
C VAL A 308 6.94 -19.23 -11.05
N PHE A 309 6.66 -17.95 -10.79
CA PHE A 309 7.16 -16.83 -11.59
C PHE A 309 8.68 -16.63 -11.48
N GLU A 310 9.28 -16.95 -10.33
CA GLU A 310 10.74 -16.85 -10.14
C GLU A 310 11.46 -17.98 -10.88
N VAL A 311 10.86 -19.18 -10.92
CA VAL A 311 11.42 -20.35 -11.63
C VAL A 311 11.43 -20.14 -13.14
N TYR A 312 10.39 -19.50 -13.68
CA TYR A 312 10.26 -19.22 -15.11
C TYR A 312 10.78 -17.83 -15.53
N ASP A 313 11.34 -17.04 -14.60
CA ASP A 313 11.81 -15.66 -14.83
C ASP A 313 10.74 -14.73 -15.48
N VAL A 314 9.49 -14.92 -15.07
CA VAL A 314 8.34 -14.16 -15.60
C VAL A 314 7.90 -13.11 -14.59
N ILE A 315 7.81 -11.85 -15.03
CA ILE A 315 7.35 -10.74 -14.19
C ILE A 315 5.89 -10.42 -14.54
N VAL A 316 4.99 -10.56 -13.57
CA VAL A 316 3.58 -10.16 -13.69
C VAL A 316 3.14 -9.40 -12.45
N SER A 317 2.52 -8.23 -12.63
CA SER A 317 2.07 -7.40 -11.51
C SER A 317 0.56 -7.42 -11.27
N ASP A 318 -0.24 -7.94 -12.19
CA ASP A 318 -1.70 -7.96 -12.15
C ASP A 318 -2.28 -9.24 -11.51
N TYR A 319 -3.60 -9.38 -11.58
CA TYR A 319 -4.37 -10.46 -10.96
C TYR A 319 -3.90 -11.86 -11.35
N ARG A 320 -3.32 -12.02 -12.55
CA ARG A 320 -2.80 -13.30 -13.04
C ARG A 320 -1.70 -13.82 -12.11
N ASN A 321 -0.88 -12.92 -11.55
CA ASN A 321 0.15 -13.28 -10.58
C ASN A 321 -0.43 -14.04 -9.38
N THR A 322 -1.46 -13.48 -8.73
CA THR A 322 -2.08 -14.11 -7.57
C THR A 322 -2.80 -15.42 -7.92
N ILE A 323 -3.52 -15.47 -9.06
CA ILE A 323 -4.23 -16.69 -9.46
C ILE A 323 -3.25 -17.80 -9.80
N TYR A 324 -2.20 -17.54 -10.59
CA TYR A 324 -1.20 -18.56 -10.93
C TYR A 324 -0.45 -19.06 -9.69
N LYS A 325 -0.09 -18.18 -8.75
CA LYS A 325 0.61 -18.59 -7.53
C LYS A 325 -0.28 -19.38 -6.57
N PHE A 326 -1.49 -18.90 -6.31
CA PHE A 326 -2.27 -19.34 -5.15
C PHE A 326 -3.69 -19.82 -5.44
N GLY A 327 -4.15 -19.70 -6.68
CA GLY A 327 -5.48 -20.09 -7.13
C GLY A 327 -6.61 -19.24 -6.55
N ILE A 328 -7.84 -19.59 -6.92
CA ILE A 328 -9.05 -18.92 -6.41
C ILE A 328 -9.22 -19.11 -4.89
N VAL A 329 -8.75 -20.22 -4.32
CA VAL A 329 -8.86 -20.48 -2.88
C VAL A 329 -8.23 -19.35 -2.05
N TYR A 330 -7.10 -18.80 -2.50
CA TYR A 330 -6.48 -17.64 -1.86
C TYR A 330 -7.40 -16.43 -1.81
N LEU A 331 -8.07 -16.12 -2.92
CA LEU A 331 -9.00 -14.97 -3.00
C LEU A 331 -10.19 -15.16 -2.06
N MET A 332 -10.73 -16.39 -1.98
CA MET A 332 -11.80 -16.71 -1.05
C MET A 332 -11.35 -16.47 0.40
N LEU A 333 -10.21 -17.05 0.79
CA LEU A 333 -9.63 -16.89 2.13
C LEU A 333 -9.31 -15.42 2.46
N PHE A 334 -8.90 -14.62 1.47
CA PHE A 334 -8.64 -13.20 1.65
C PHE A 334 -9.92 -12.37 1.81
N ILE A 335 -11.00 -12.71 1.09
CA ILE A 335 -12.27 -11.97 1.10
C ILE A 335 -13.09 -12.26 2.37
N PHE A 336 -13.06 -13.48 2.91
CA PHE A 336 -13.89 -13.85 4.07
C PHE A 336 -13.72 -12.91 5.30
N PRO A 337 -12.50 -12.53 5.72
CA PRO A 337 -12.31 -11.56 6.79
C PRO A 337 -12.97 -10.20 6.51
N VAL A 338 -12.91 -9.74 5.26
CA VAL A 338 -13.54 -8.47 4.83
C VAL A 338 -15.07 -8.59 4.93
N LEU A 339 -15.65 -9.74 4.56
CA LEU A 339 -17.09 -9.99 4.73
C LEU A 339 -17.52 -10.03 6.19
N ILE A 340 -16.69 -10.56 7.09
CA ILE A 340 -16.94 -10.52 8.55
C ILE A 340 -17.01 -9.07 9.03
N VAL A 341 -16.10 -8.20 8.56
CA VAL A 341 -16.12 -6.77 8.89
C VAL A 341 -17.33 -6.08 8.27
N PHE A 342 -17.66 -6.37 7.01
CA PHE A 342 -18.84 -5.83 6.32
C PHE A 342 -20.13 -6.12 7.08
N LYS A 343 -20.34 -7.36 7.53
CA LYS A 343 -21.54 -7.78 8.26
C LYS A 343 -21.70 -7.07 9.61
N LYS A 344 -20.59 -6.67 10.23
CA LYS A 344 -20.57 -6.09 11.58
C LYS A 344 -20.43 -4.57 11.61
N SER A 345 -20.06 -3.94 10.51
CA SER A 345 -19.86 -2.50 10.40
C SER A 345 -21.18 -1.79 10.12
N ASP A 346 -21.44 -0.71 10.86
CA ASP A 346 -22.53 0.21 10.54
C ASP A 346 -22.20 1.07 9.29
N ASP A 347 -20.92 1.30 9.04
CA ASP A 347 -20.44 2.07 7.89
C ASP A 347 -20.10 1.16 6.71
N LYS A 348 -21.15 0.66 6.07
CA LYS A 348 -21.04 -0.21 4.87
C LYS A 348 -20.37 0.51 3.70
N PHE A 349 -20.51 1.82 3.60
CA PHE A 349 -19.92 2.62 2.53
C PHE A 349 -18.39 2.58 2.59
N THR A 350 -17.80 2.82 3.76
CA THR A 350 -16.34 2.73 3.94
C THR A 350 -15.81 1.32 3.63
N VAL A 351 -16.56 0.27 4.00
CA VAL A 351 -16.18 -1.12 3.64
C VAL A 351 -16.23 -1.34 2.13
N LEU A 352 -17.28 -0.88 1.45
CA LEU A 352 -17.40 -0.99 -0.01
C LEU A 352 -16.25 -0.28 -0.72
N MET A 353 -15.90 0.93 -0.27
CA MET A 353 -14.75 1.67 -0.80
C MET A 353 -13.43 0.91 -0.60
N PHE A 354 -13.23 0.27 0.55
CA PHE A 354 -12.05 -0.56 0.78
C PHE A 354 -12.02 -1.78 -0.14
N ILE A 355 -13.16 -2.44 -0.36
CA ILE A 355 -13.28 -3.56 -1.32
C ILE A 355 -12.91 -3.09 -2.72
N SER A 356 -13.46 -1.97 -3.18
CA SER A 356 -13.13 -1.39 -4.50
C SER A 356 -11.64 -1.08 -4.63
N LEU A 357 -11.00 -0.54 -3.59
CA LEU A 357 -9.56 -0.29 -3.61
C LEU A 357 -8.74 -1.59 -3.64
N THR A 358 -9.20 -2.60 -2.90
CA THR A 358 -8.59 -3.94 -2.90
C THR A 358 -8.69 -4.59 -4.28
N LEU A 359 -9.81 -4.43 -5.00
CA LEU A 359 -9.95 -4.91 -6.37
C LEU A 359 -8.99 -4.19 -7.32
N VAL A 360 -8.81 -2.88 -7.19
CA VAL A 360 -7.79 -2.14 -7.97
C VAL A 360 -6.38 -2.67 -7.68
N ILE A 361 -6.06 -2.95 -6.41
CA ILE A 361 -4.79 -3.58 -6.03
C ILE A 361 -4.68 -4.96 -6.68
N PHE A 362 -5.72 -5.78 -6.64
CA PHE A 362 -5.74 -7.09 -7.27
C PHE A 362 -5.50 -7.01 -8.78
N PHE A 363 -6.14 -6.07 -9.48
CA PHE A 363 -5.99 -5.94 -10.94
C PHE A 363 -4.68 -5.29 -11.38
N HIS A 364 -4.02 -4.48 -10.55
CA HIS A 364 -2.83 -3.72 -10.97
C HIS A 364 -1.54 -4.03 -10.21
N ARG A 365 -1.63 -4.51 -8.97
CA ARG A 365 -0.52 -4.70 -8.04
C ARG A 365 -0.79 -5.89 -7.11
N ALA A 366 -1.13 -7.04 -7.69
CA ALA A 366 -1.61 -8.20 -6.97
C ALA A 366 -0.58 -8.76 -5.96
N TRP A 367 0.72 -8.57 -6.23
CA TRP A 367 1.81 -8.87 -5.29
C TRP A 367 1.69 -8.13 -3.94
N MET A 368 0.92 -7.03 -3.86
CA MET A 368 0.69 -6.35 -2.59
C MET A 368 -0.27 -7.15 -1.69
N LEU A 369 -1.12 -8.03 -2.23
CA LEU A 369 -2.02 -8.87 -1.43
C LEU A 369 -1.25 -9.90 -0.58
N GLU A 370 -0.13 -10.40 -1.08
CA GLU A 370 0.77 -11.33 -0.36
C GLU A 370 1.72 -10.63 0.63
N SER A 371 1.60 -9.31 0.78
CA SER A 371 2.49 -8.50 1.63
C SER A 371 1.91 -8.26 3.03
N ALA A 372 2.79 -8.10 4.03
CA ALA A 372 2.39 -7.73 5.40
C ALA A 372 1.63 -6.39 5.45
N GLN A 373 1.85 -5.49 4.48
CA GLN A 373 1.17 -4.20 4.40
C GLN A 373 -0.34 -4.36 4.26
N MET A 374 -0.80 -5.29 3.43
CA MET A 374 -2.23 -5.47 3.17
C MET A 374 -2.95 -5.99 4.42
N PHE A 375 -2.38 -6.96 5.14
CA PHE A 375 -2.91 -7.44 6.42
C PHE A 375 -2.99 -6.33 7.47
N MET A 376 -1.98 -5.46 7.52
CA MET A 376 -1.98 -4.29 8.39
C MET A 376 -3.10 -3.32 8.03
N PHE A 377 -3.37 -3.06 6.75
CA PHE A 377 -4.49 -2.20 6.34
C PHE A 377 -5.86 -2.81 6.65
N VAL A 378 -6.02 -4.13 6.53
CA VAL A 378 -7.26 -4.78 6.98
C VAL A 378 -7.41 -4.68 8.51
N PHE A 379 -6.32 -4.82 9.26
CA PHE A 379 -6.32 -4.58 10.70
C PHE A 379 -6.75 -3.14 11.04
N PHE A 380 -6.24 -2.14 10.34
CA PHE A 380 -6.65 -0.75 10.59
C PHE A 380 -8.10 -0.49 10.19
N MET A 381 -8.60 -1.09 9.11
CA MET A 381 -10.02 -1.03 8.76
C MET A 381 -10.90 -1.69 9.84
N PHE A 382 -10.47 -2.82 10.39
CA PHE A 382 -11.12 -3.44 11.55
C PHE A 382 -11.17 -2.48 12.75
N CYS A 383 -10.06 -1.79 13.04
CA CYS A 383 -10.00 -0.81 14.13
C CYS A 383 -10.95 0.36 13.89
N SER A 384 -10.97 0.93 12.68
CA SER A 384 -11.77 2.13 12.39
C SER A 384 -13.28 1.88 12.37
N LEU A 385 -13.70 0.63 12.15
CA LEU A 385 -15.11 0.25 12.00
C LEU A 385 -15.71 -0.47 13.20
N LEU A 386 -14.91 -1.26 13.93
CA LEU A 386 -15.42 -2.17 14.96
C LEU A 386 -14.99 -1.81 16.39
N VAL A 387 -14.04 -0.89 16.55
CA VAL A 387 -13.78 -0.29 17.85
C VAL A 387 -14.66 0.96 17.96
N ARG A 388 -15.47 1.04 19.03
CA ARG A 388 -16.50 2.08 19.17
C ARG A 388 -15.86 3.47 19.18
N ARG A 389 -16.56 4.44 18.59
CA ARG A 389 -16.17 5.85 18.47
C ARG A 389 -15.70 6.45 19.81
N ASP A 390 -16.36 6.07 20.90
CA ASP A 390 -16.09 6.56 22.26
C ASP A 390 -14.72 6.14 22.82
N GLU A 391 -14.06 5.13 22.22
CA GLU A 391 -12.70 4.72 22.60
C GLU A 391 -11.61 5.50 21.82
N PHE A 392 -12.01 6.26 20.79
CA PHE A 392 -11.10 7.05 19.94
C PHE A 392 -11.07 8.55 20.27
N GLU A 393 -12.04 9.06 21.02
CA GLU A 393 -11.98 10.39 21.66
C GLU A 393 -11.23 10.28 22.99
#